data_AF-A0AAV9VGA1-F1
#
_entry.id   AF-A0AAV9VGA1-F1
#
_cell.length_a   1.000
_cell.length_b   1.000
_cell.length_c   1.000
_cell.angle_alpha   90.00
_cell.angle_beta   90.00
_cell.angle_gamma   90.00
#
_symmetry.space_group_name_H-M   'P 1'
#
loop_
_entity.id
_entity.type
_entity.pdbx_description
1 polymer ?
#
loop_
_entity_poly.entity_id
_entity_poly.type
_entity_poly.pdbx_seq_one_letter_code
_entity_poly.pdbx_strand_id
1 'polypeptide(L)'
;MPGILDCPSEVLDLIVDAVALSPALDSEVDVADPPHQRSSRRILPLGKTCRFLYRRFFLPRFYSNCFLEFHNLSNPYENEGPRYRLFEFSAQGTVQKYNGFLEHGTFVKNLNVRFDDRRSDWMPTGQDWTNEEWSEYQDIPQPAPAVLDNLIPRFDHLRRVEFQRSVRSPGSLGDFVQGLGLVLSRVTTLTALDLSVQYNDRDKSDWIQSGIDLPYSSFIAPLQELSISLDPMLRDLGWDDHLTEADVLSCFWFMDVLANVLELPSRTVKALNFEFIMEEFEDSAFGLLWLNGGDPLAGIGDPRKLLVFPVVEKLYLTPGSGCQLVFERYFVVIHRGIKELGLQLISLSEESWGRAIPLLGSFSQLTSLTLSHPPQIRIVQDVITSLSYFTHLEGLRVLLFTPSSRETAIMDAYGQDPRIKLERVDSPGLATVHMVF
;
A
#
# COMPACT_ATOMS: atom_id res chain seq x y z
N MET A 1 28.61 10.81 -7.07
CA MET A 1 29.42 9.60 -7.27
C MET A 1 28.48 8.46 -7.67
N PRO A 2 28.28 8.21 -8.98
CA PRO A 2 27.35 7.17 -9.44
C PRO A 2 28.00 5.77 -9.60
N GLY A 3 29.26 5.66 -10.01
CA GLY A 3 29.77 4.41 -10.60
C GLY A 3 30.17 3.22 -9.68
N ILE A 4 30.02 3.28 -8.35
CA ILE A 4 30.26 2.09 -7.48
C ILE A 4 28.95 1.37 -7.12
N LEU A 5 27.82 2.07 -7.22
CA LEU A 5 26.50 1.55 -6.87
C LEU A 5 25.87 0.72 -8.00
N ASP A 6 26.35 0.90 -9.23
CA ASP A 6 25.86 0.21 -10.42
C ASP A 6 26.64 -1.07 -10.74
N CYS A 7 27.57 -1.46 -9.86
CA CYS A 7 28.44 -2.63 -10.07
C CYS A 7 27.68 -3.90 -9.62
N PRO A 8 27.38 -4.85 -10.53
CA PRO A 8 26.72 -6.11 -10.17
C PRO A 8 27.52 -6.85 -9.09
N SER A 9 26.84 -7.53 -8.18
CA SER A 9 27.46 -8.29 -7.07
C SER A 9 28.57 -9.23 -7.55
N GLU A 10 28.44 -9.86 -8.72
CA GLU A 10 29.46 -10.73 -9.31
C GLU A 10 30.67 -9.94 -9.81
N VAL A 11 30.49 -8.70 -10.29
CA VAL A 11 31.62 -7.84 -10.70
C VAL A 11 32.35 -7.32 -9.47
N LEU A 12 31.64 -7.01 -8.38
CA LEU A 12 32.25 -6.69 -7.09
C LEU A 12 32.99 -7.88 -6.49
N ASP A 13 32.41 -9.09 -6.54
CA ASP A 13 33.07 -10.32 -6.09
C ASP A 13 34.25 -10.69 -7.01
N LEU A 14 34.13 -10.50 -8.34
CA LEU A 14 35.23 -10.65 -9.29
C LEU A 14 36.32 -9.61 -9.08
N ILE A 15 35.99 -8.36 -8.72
CA ILE A 15 36.99 -7.33 -8.36
C ILE A 15 37.66 -7.73 -7.05
N VAL A 16 36.90 -8.16 -6.04
CA VAL A 16 37.46 -8.59 -4.75
C VAL A 16 38.33 -9.83 -4.92
N ASP A 17 37.93 -10.79 -5.74
CA ASP A 17 38.65 -12.02 -6.00
C ASP A 17 39.84 -11.78 -6.95
N ALA A 18 39.73 -10.94 -7.98
CA ALA A 18 40.88 -10.53 -8.81
C ALA A 18 41.91 -9.71 -8.02
N VAL A 19 41.46 -8.93 -7.05
CA VAL A 19 42.31 -8.20 -6.11
C VAL A 19 42.95 -9.15 -5.08
N ALA A 20 42.26 -10.23 -4.68
CA ALA A 20 42.78 -11.25 -3.78
C ALA A 20 43.70 -12.29 -4.47
N LEU A 21 43.49 -12.54 -5.78
CA LEU A 21 44.17 -13.55 -6.60
C LEU A 21 45.18 -12.93 -7.59
N SER A 22 45.45 -11.62 -7.50
CA SER A 22 46.41 -10.96 -8.39
C SER A 22 47.79 -11.63 -8.26
N PRO A 23 48.43 -12.07 -9.37
CA PRO A 23 49.74 -12.75 -9.35
C PRO A 23 50.87 -11.90 -8.76
N ALA A 24 50.66 -10.58 -8.62
CA ALA A 24 51.55 -9.67 -7.93
C ALA A 24 51.66 -9.94 -6.40
N LEU A 25 50.83 -10.83 -5.86
CA LEU A 25 50.84 -11.25 -4.44
C LEU A 25 51.60 -12.56 -4.19
N ASP A 26 51.80 -13.40 -5.21
CA ASP A 26 52.49 -14.70 -5.08
C ASP A 26 53.96 -14.66 -5.52
N SER A 27 54.43 -13.57 -6.13
CA SER A 27 55.86 -13.40 -6.44
C SER A 27 56.63 -12.71 -5.31
N GLU A 28 56.63 -13.32 -4.12
CA GLU A 28 57.71 -13.15 -3.14
C GLU A 28 58.71 -14.30 -3.33
N VAL A 29 59.62 -14.16 -4.30
CA VAL A 29 60.93 -14.84 -4.22
C VAL A 29 62.01 -13.85 -4.63
N ASP A 30 62.67 -13.33 -3.60
CA ASP A 30 64.03 -12.79 -3.54
C ASP A 30 64.53 -11.92 -4.70
N VAL A 31 64.65 -10.61 -4.48
CA VAL A 31 65.88 -9.79 -4.63
C VAL A 31 65.56 -8.33 -4.22
N ALA A 32 66.19 -7.87 -3.12
CA ALA A 32 66.42 -6.48 -2.69
C ALA A 32 65.27 -5.46 -2.82
N ASP A 33 64.55 -5.22 -1.71
CA ASP A 33 63.31 -4.42 -1.66
C ASP A 33 63.45 -2.90 -1.94
N PRO A 34 62.69 -2.34 -2.91
CA PRO A 34 62.34 -0.93 -3.01
C PRO A 34 61.00 -0.61 -2.30
N PRO A 35 60.62 0.68 -2.11
CA PRO A 35 59.45 1.10 -1.32
C PRO A 35 58.07 0.65 -1.81
N HIS A 36 57.98 -0.09 -2.92
CA HIS A 36 56.74 -0.53 -3.55
C HIS A 36 56.07 -1.74 -2.86
N GLN A 37 56.74 -2.45 -1.96
CA GLN A 37 56.17 -3.55 -1.16
C GLN A 37 55.24 -3.12 -0.02
N ARG A 38 55.12 -1.81 0.29
CA ARG A 38 54.12 -1.34 1.27
C ARG A 38 52.67 -1.43 0.76
N SER A 39 52.49 -1.67 -0.54
CA SER A 39 51.19 -1.65 -1.22
C SER A 39 50.40 -2.95 -1.02
N SER A 40 51.05 -4.12 -1.06
CA SER A 40 50.43 -5.45 -0.99
C SER A 40 49.81 -5.74 0.40
N ARG A 41 50.45 -5.32 1.48
CA ARG A 41 49.93 -5.49 2.87
C ARG A 41 48.63 -4.73 3.16
N ARG A 42 48.22 -3.77 2.32
CA ARG A 42 46.98 -2.97 2.49
C ARG A 42 45.80 -3.46 1.66
N ILE A 43 46.03 -4.33 0.67
CA ILE A 43 45.01 -4.76 -0.30
C ILE A 43 44.10 -5.86 0.26
N LEU A 44 44.66 -6.85 0.99
CA LEU A 44 43.87 -7.88 1.71
C LEU A 44 42.92 -7.28 2.78
N PRO A 45 43.36 -6.32 3.61
CA PRO A 45 42.47 -5.56 4.48
C PRO A 45 41.38 -4.81 3.71
N LEU A 46 41.70 -4.23 2.55
CA LEU A 46 40.74 -3.49 1.73
C LEU A 46 39.66 -4.41 1.16
N GLY A 47 40.02 -5.55 0.56
CA GLY A 47 39.03 -6.52 0.05
C GLY A 47 38.10 -7.06 1.14
N LYS A 48 38.65 -7.40 2.32
CA LYS A 48 37.85 -7.79 3.49
C LYS A 48 36.95 -6.65 3.98
N THR A 49 37.44 -5.41 3.97
CA THR A 49 36.66 -4.23 4.35
C THR A 49 35.56 -3.96 3.34
N CYS A 50 35.83 -4.03 2.04
CA CYS A 50 34.83 -3.88 0.99
C CYS A 50 33.74 -4.95 1.11
N ARG A 51 34.09 -6.24 1.30
CA ARG A 51 33.12 -7.32 1.52
C ARG A 51 32.29 -7.12 2.78
N PHE A 52 32.92 -6.65 3.87
CA PHE A 52 32.21 -6.30 5.10
C PHE A 52 31.23 -5.15 4.89
N LEU A 53 31.67 -4.05 4.27
CA LEU A 53 30.82 -2.88 4.00
C LEU A 53 29.67 -3.26 3.05
N TYR A 54 29.95 -4.02 1.99
CA TYR A 54 28.97 -4.54 1.04
C TYR A 54 27.86 -5.33 1.74
N ARG A 55 28.24 -6.36 2.52
CA ARG A 55 27.28 -7.18 3.26
C ARG A 55 26.54 -6.41 4.35
N ARG A 56 27.20 -5.46 5.01
CA ARG A 56 26.64 -4.76 6.17
C ARG A 56 25.70 -3.62 5.77
N PHE A 57 25.98 -2.92 4.68
CA PHE A 57 25.30 -1.67 4.35
C PHE A 57 24.63 -1.68 2.98
N PHE A 58 25.22 -2.34 1.98
CA PHE A 58 24.70 -2.30 0.62
C PHE A 58 23.63 -3.38 0.40
N LEU A 59 23.92 -4.64 0.72
CA LEU A 59 22.93 -5.73 0.58
C LEU A 59 21.61 -5.41 1.30
N PRO A 60 21.59 -4.93 2.56
CA PRO A 60 20.33 -4.64 3.23
C PRO A 60 19.56 -3.48 2.61
N ARG A 61 20.22 -2.60 1.85
CA ARG A 61 19.57 -1.49 1.16
C ARG A 61 18.96 -1.97 -0.15
N PHE A 62 19.73 -2.72 -0.94
CA PHE A 62 19.26 -3.32 -2.19
C PHE A 62 18.09 -4.27 -1.92
N TYR A 63 18.27 -5.26 -1.06
CA TYR A 63 17.27 -6.31 -0.84
C TYR A 63 16.22 -5.93 0.22
N SER A 64 16.00 -4.64 0.49
CA SER A 64 15.01 -4.20 1.48
C SER A 64 13.56 -4.31 1.00
N ASN A 65 13.34 -4.27 -0.31
CA ASN A 65 12.03 -4.36 -0.94
C ASN A 65 12.00 -5.58 -1.88
N CYS A 66 10.90 -6.33 -1.85
CA CYS A 66 10.65 -7.46 -2.74
C CYS A 66 9.28 -7.25 -3.40
N PHE A 67 9.16 -7.51 -4.70
CA PHE A 67 7.93 -7.33 -5.46
C PHE A 67 7.56 -8.64 -6.14
N LEU A 68 6.44 -9.23 -5.76
CA LEU A 68 5.95 -10.49 -6.32
C LEU A 68 4.74 -10.19 -7.18
N GLU A 69 4.84 -10.47 -8.47
CA GLU A 69 3.70 -10.35 -9.37
C GLU A 69 3.17 -11.75 -9.72
N PHE A 70 1.86 -11.90 -9.65
CA PHE A 70 1.17 -13.15 -9.87
C PHE A 70 0.26 -12.94 -11.08
N HIS A 71 0.74 -13.40 -12.23
CA HIS A 71 0.03 -13.35 -13.50
C HIS A 71 -0.82 -14.60 -13.68
N ASN A 72 -2.03 -14.46 -14.22
CA ASN A 72 -2.79 -15.61 -14.70
C ASN A 72 -2.60 -15.77 -16.22
N LEU A 73 -1.60 -16.53 -16.64
CA LEU A 73 -1.35 -16.80 -18.07
C LEU A 73 -2.21 -17.94 -18.66
N SER A 74 -3.21 -18.44 -17.91
CA SER A 74 -4.03 -19.56 -18.35
C SER A 74 -4.77 -19.20 -19.64
N ASN A 75 -4.42 -19.85 -20.74
CA ASN A 75 -5.27 -19.85 -21.92
C ASN A 75 -6.53 -20.67 -21.57
N PRO A 76 -7.77 -20.17 -21.72
CA PRO A 76 -8.98 -20.92 -21.35
C PRO A 76 -9.16 -22.26 -22.09
N TYR A 77 -8.32 -22.54 -23.10
CA TYR A 77 -8.27 -23.80 -23.84
C TYR A 77 -7.19 -24.77 -23.39
N GLU A 78 -6.30 -24.37 -22.47
CA GLU A 78 -5.24 -25.21 -21.89
C GLU A 78 -5.62 -25.51 -20.43
N ASN A 79 -5.77 -26.79 -20.09
CA ASN A 79 -6.05 -27.26 -18.71
C ASN A 79 -4.84 -27.09 -17.77
N GLU A 80 -3.96 -26.15 -18.06
CA GLU A 80 -2.80 -25.84 -17.24
C GLU A 80 -3.20 -24.70 -16.30
N GLY A 81 -3.05 -24.93 -14.99
CA GLY A 81 -3.41 -23.95 -13.98
C GLY A 81 -2.64 -22.61 -14.13
N PRO A 82 -2.94 -21.63 -13.26
CA PRO A 82 -2.32 -20.32 -13.33
C PRO A 82 -0.77 -20.42 -13.31
N ARG A 83 -0.11 -19.68 -14.20
CA ARG A 83 1.36 -19.61 -14.30
C ARG A 83 1.82 -18.22 -13.89
N TYR A 84 2.67 -18.14 -12.88
CA TYR A 84 3.04 -16.87 -12.24
C TYR A 84 4.45 -16.43 -12.62
N ARG A 85 4.72 -15.12 -12.55
CA ARG A 85 6.02 -14.54 -12.92
C ARG A 85 6.60 -13.73 -11.79
N LEU A 86 7.72 -14.18 -11.26
CA LEU A 86 8.31 -13.53 -10.11
C LEU A 86 9.41 -12.54 -10.52
N PHE A 87 9.32 -11.30 -10.01
CA PHE A 87 10.20 -10.18 -10.32
C PHE A 87 11.02 -9.74 -9.09
N GLU A 88 12.14 -9.05 -9.31
CA GLU A 88 12.91 -8.43 -8.22
C GLU A 88 13.25 -6.98 -8.55
N PHE A 89 12.83 -6.05 -7.68
CA PHE A 89 13.14 -4.63 -7.82
C PHE A 89 13.88 -4.11 -6.58
N SER A 90 15.09 -4.63 -6.38
CA SER A 90 15.97 -4.27 -5.26
C SER A 90 16.70 -2.93 -5.48
N ALA A 91 16.86 -2.48 -6.74
CA ALA A 91 17.25 -1.11 -7.07
C ALA A 91 16.83 -0.69 -8.48
N GLN A 92 16.23 0.51 -8.60
CA GLN A 92 16.18 1.23 -9.87
C GLN A 92 17.60 1.36 -10.44
N GLY A 93 17.84 0.83 -11.63
CA GLY A 93 19.11 0.96 -12.35
C GLY A 93 20.10 -0.20 -12.21
N THR A 94 19.81 -1.23 -11.43
CA THR A 94 20.60 -2.48 -11.43
C THR A 94 19.96 -3.54 -12.32
N VAL A 95 20.77 -4.37 -12.98
CA VAL A 95 20.29 -5.55 -13.72
C VAL A 95 19.46 -6.40 -12.76
N GLN A 96 18.18 -6.59 -13.07
CA GLN A 96 17.25 -7.36 -12.25
C GLN A 96 17.77 -8.80 -12.19
N LYS A 97 18.12 -9.26 -11.00
CA LYS A 97 18.54 -10.65 -10.80
C LYS A 97 17.40 -11.41 -10.20
N TYR A 98 16.90 -12.35 -10.97
CA TYR A 98 16.03 -13.38 -10.47
C TYR A 98 16.72 -14.15 -9.30
N ASN A 99 15.98 -14.52 -8.25
CA ASN A 99 16.43 -15.24 -7.03
C ASN A 99 17.29 -14.51 -5.99
N GLY A 100 17.57 -13.22 -6.08
CA GLY A 100 18.39 -12.54 -5.06
C GLY A 100 17.78 -12.62 -3.65
N PHE A 101 16.45 -12.57 -3.54
CA PHE A 101 15.73 -12.81 -2.28
C PHE A 101 15.82 -14.25 -1.75
N LEU A 102 16.15 -15.28 -2.56
CA LEU A 102 16.40 -16.62 -2.02
C LEU A 102 17.65 -16.62 -1.14
N GLU A 103 18.67 -15.86 -1.54
CA GLU A 103 19.94 -15.74 -0.82
C GLU A 103 19.93 -14.61 0.21
N HIS A 104 19.11 -13.57 -0.01
CA HIS A 104 19.12 -12.32 0.76
C HIS A 104 17.78 -11.98 1.41
N GLY A 105 16.84 -12.92 1.44
CA GLY A 105 15.49 -12.74 1.99
C GLY A 105 15.47 -12.19 3.42
N THR A 106 16.50 -12.48 4.22
CA THR A 106 16.63 -11.96 5.59
C THR A 106 16.66 -10.43 5.65
N PHE A 107 17.00 -9.75 4.56
CA PHE A 107 17.03 -8.29 4.49
C PHE A 107 15.71 -7.65 4.07
N VAL A 108 14.76 -8.43 3.56
CA VAL A 108 13.48 -7.94 3.06
C VAL A 108 12.67 -7.38 4.23
N LYS A 109 12.29 -6.11 4.11
CA LYS A 109 11.47 -5.37 5.08
C LYS A 109 10.09 -5.07 4.54
N ASN A 110 9.99 -4.87 3.22
CA ASN A 110 8.76 -4.57 2.53
C ASN A 110 8.55 -5.60 1.42
N LEU A 111 7.37 -6.20 1.39
CA LEU A 111 6.95 -7.13 0.36
C LEU A 111 5.72 -6.54 -0.33
N ASN A 112 5.78 -6.31 -1.63
CA ASN A 112 4.61 -6.01 -2.44
C ASN A 112 4.21 -7.29 -3.19
N VAL A 113 2.94 -7.63 -3.13
CA VAL A 113 2.34 -8.79 -3.77
C VAL A 113 1.21 -8.28 -4.65
N ARG A 114 1.33 -8.44 -5.97
CA ARG A 114 0.34 -8.02 -6.94
C ARG A 114 -0.24 -9.22 -7.67
N PHE A 115 -1.55 -9.30 -7.74
CA PHE A 115 -2.28 -10.23 -8.59
C PHE A 115 -2.86 -9.45 -9.78
N ASP A 116 -2.33 -9.72 -10.98
CA ASP A 116 -2.74 -9.03 -12.20
C ASP A 116 -2.95 -10.02 -13.36
N ASP A 117 -3.84 -9.69 -14.28
CA ASP A 117 -4.20 -10.53 -15.43
C ASP A 117 -3.74 -9.93 -16.76
N ARG A 118 -3.28 -8.68 -16.79
CA ARG A 118 -2.71 -8.10 -18.01
C ARG A 118 -1.18 -8.25 -18.03
N ARG A 119 -0.66 -8.50 -19.25
CA ARG A 119 0.73 -8.17 -19.62
C ARG A 119 1.07 -6.66 -19.55
N SER A 120 0.22 -5.80 -19.01
CA SER A 120 0.13 -4.41 -19.48
C SER A 120 1.04 -3.42 -18.77
N ASP A 121 1.70 -2.65 -19.63
CA ASP A 121 1.98 -1.21 -19.50
C ASP A 121 3.07 -0.77 -18.52
N TRP A 122 3.57 -1.65 -17.65
CA TRP A 122 4.82 -1.43 -16.94
C TRP A 122 6.01 -1.99 -17.73
N MET A 123 6.26 -1.41 -18.91
CA MET A 123 7.65 -1.30 -19.36
C MET A 123 8.28 -0.22 -18.47
N PRO A 124 9.39 -0.48 -17.77
CA PRO A 124 10.13 0.58 -17.10
C PRO A 124 10.35 1.69 -18.13
N THR A 125 9.83 2.89 -17.87
CA THR A 125 10.02 4.04 -18.77
C THR A 125 11.51 4.39 -18.79
N GLY A 126 12.23 3.82 -19.75
CA GLY A 126 13.67 4.02 -19.89
C GLY A 126 14.28 3.03 -20.86
N GLN A 127 14.49 3.50 -22.09
CA GLN A 127 15.20 2.90 -23.23
C GLN A 127 14.31 2.06 -24.18
N ASP A 128 14.70 2.04 -25.44
CA ASP A 128 14.04 1.30 -26.53
C ASP A 128 14.48 -0.18 -26.44
N TRP A 129 13.66 -1.05 -25.84
CA TRP A 129 13.97 -2.48 -25.69
C TRP A 129 13.21 -3.30 -26.72
N THR A 130 13.94 -3.83 -27.71
CA THR A 130 13.43 -4.78 -28.70
C THR A 130 13.42 -6.20 -28.13
N ASN A 131 12.24 -6.86 -28.14
CA ASN A 131 11.90 -8.31 -28.17
C ASN A 131 12.95 -9.44 -27.93
N GLU A 132 14.07 -9.22 -27.24
CA GLU A 132 14.98 -10.30 -26.82
C GLU A 132 14.39 -11.04 -25.60
N GLU A 133 14.58 -12.36 -25.58
CA GLU A 133 14.00 -13.28 -24.60
C GLU A 133 14.26 -12.82 -23.16
N TRP A 134 13.18 -12.64 -22.41
CA TRP A 134 13.20 -11.99 -21.11
C TRP A 134 13.89 -12.91 -20.07
N SER A 135 15.06 -12.51 -19.57
CA SER A 135 15.78 -13.17 -18.47
C SER A 135 15.40 -12.63 -17.08
N GLU A 136 14.41 -11.73 -17.02
CA GLU A 136 14.08 -10.91 -15.84
C GLU A 136 12.95 -11.51 -14.95
N TYR A 137 12.28 -12.58 -15.41
CA TYR A 137 11.28 -13.29 -14.62
C TYR A 137 11.45 -14.81 -14.73
N GLN A 138 11.02 -15.53 -13.71
CA GLN A 138 10.83 -16.98 -13.80
C GLN A 138 9.33 -17.28 -13.85
N ASP A 139 8.96 -18.11 -14.82
CA ASP A 139 7.66 -18.77 -14.83
C ASP A 139 7.62 -19.85 -13.74
N ILE A 140 6.73 -19.67 -12.77
CA ILE A 140 6.51 -20.60 -11.66
C ILE A 140 5.19 -21.36 -11.92
N PRO A 141 5.22 -22.70 -12.02
CA PRO A 141 4.02 -23.51 -12.28
C PRO A 141 3.18 -23.76 -11.02
N GLN A 142 3.53 -23.17 -9.87
CA GLN A 142 2.87 -23.39 -8.57
C GLN A 142 1.94 -22.24 -8.24
N PRO A 143 0.80 -22.48 -7.56
CA PRO A 143 -0.13 -21.44 -7.11
C PRO A 143 0.56 -20.40 -6.23
N ALA A 144 0.12 -19.14 -6.28
CA ALA A 144 0.73 -18.04 -5.55
C ALA A 144 0.87 -18.30 -4.03
N PRO A 145 -0.12 -18.91 -3.33
CA PRO A 145 0.05 -19.31 -1.94
C PRO A 145 1.23 -20.26 -1.72
N ALA A 146 1.50 -21.21 -2.63
CA ALA A 146 2.64 -22.11 -2.50
C ALA A 146 3.98 -21.40 -2.69
N VAL A 147 4.03 -20.41 -3.59
CA VAL A 147 5.21 -19.54 -3.74
C VAL A 147 5.44 -18.76 -2.44
N LEU A 148 4.41 -18.11 -1.90
CA LEU A 148 4.49 -17.36 -0.65
C LEU A 148 4.89 -18.26 0.53
N ASP A 149 4.37 -19.48 0.60
CA ASP A 149 4.69 -20.47 1.64
C ASP A 149 6.20 -20.77 1.72
N ASN A 150 6.86 -20.83 0.55
CA ASN A 150 8.28 -21.07 0.41
C ASN A 150 9.15 -19.83 0.72
N LEU A 151 8.62 -18.63 0.47
CA LEU A 151 9.36 -17.37 0.61
C LEU A 151 9.26 -16.76 2.00
N ILE A 152 8.07 -16.76 2.61
CA ILE A 152 7.80 -16.13 3.91
C ILE A 152 8.82 -16.55 4.99
N PRO A 153 9.19 -17.84 5.14
CA PRO A 153 10.17 -18.26 6.14
C PRO A 153 11.57 -17.66 5.97
N ARG A 154 11.88 -17.05 4.82
CA ARG A 154 13.16 -16.38 4.56
C ARG A 154 13.15 -14.91 4.97
N PHE A 155 11.98 -14.31 5.19
CA PHE A 155 11.81 -12.89 5.42
C PHE A 155 11.76 -12.53 6.92
N ASP A 156 12.85 -12.82 7.64
CA ASP A 156 12.98 -12.63 9.10
C ASP A 156 12.74 -11.20 9.59
N HIS A 157 12.79 -10.22 8.70
CA HIS A 157 12.67 -8.79 9.00
C HIS A 157 11.50 -8.11 8.29
N LEU A 158 10.56 -8.88 7.75
CA LEU A 158 9.39 -8.36 7.06
C LEU A 158 8.51 -7.57 8.02
N ARG A 159 8.29 -6.28 7.71
CA ARG A 159 7.53 -5.34 8.53
C ARG A 159 6.31 -4.78 7.82
N ARG A 160 6.38 -4.63 6.50
CA ARG A 160 5.30 -4.11 5.67
C ARG A 160 4.97 -5.08 4.55
N VAL A 161 3.70 -5.33 4.33
CA VAL A 161 3.23 -6.07 3.17
C VAL A 161 2.17 -5.25 2.46
N GLU A 162 2.28 -5.14 1.15
CA GLU A 162 1.26 -4.55 0.28
C GLU A 162 0.68 -5.66 -0.59
N PHE A 163 -0.63 -5.80 -0.60
CA PHE A 163 -1.37 -6.77 -1.39
C PHE A 163 -2.27 -6.01 -2.38
N GLN A 164 -1.97 -6.15 -3.67
CA GLN A 164 -2.72 -5.54 -4.76
C GLN A 164 -3.47 -6.62 -5.55
N ARG A 165 -4.73 -6.38 -5.87
CA ARG A 165 -5.54 -7.27 -6.73
C ARG A 165 -6.25 -6.48 -7.82
N SER A 166 -6.03 -6.86 -9.06
CA SER A 166 -6.73 -6.40 -10.28
C SER A 166 -7.65 -7.53 -10.78
N VAL A 167 -8.88 -7.23 -11.24
CA VAL A 167 -9.91 -8.27 -11.54
C VAL A 167 -10.30 -8.38 -13.02
N ARG A 168 -9.35 -8.19 -13.95
CA ARG A 168 -9.66 -8.28 -15.38
C ARG A 168 -9.99 -9.69 -15.88
N SER A 169 -9.71 -10.75 -15.12
CA SER A 169 -10.15 -12.11 -15.40
C SER A 169 -10.49 -12.89 -14.12
N PRO A 170 -11.43 -13.84 -14.18
CA PRO A 170 -11.82 -14.64 -13.01
C PRO A 170 -10.66 -15.52 -12.50
N GLY A 171 -10.60 -15.75 -11.18
CA GLY A 171 -9.72 -16.75 -10.56
C GLY A 171 -8.63 -16.27 -9.57
N SER A 172 -8.40 -14.96 -9.39
CA SER A 172 -7.31 -14.46 -8.51
C SER A 172 -7.69 -14.26 -7.03
N LEU A 173 -8.99 -14.25 -6.71
CA LEU A 173 -9.45 -13.93 -5.36
C LEU A 173 -8.98 -14.95 -4.33
N GLY A 174 -9.00 -16.23 -4.70
CA GLY A 174 -8.68 -17.28 -3.76
C GLY A 174 -7.22 -17.28 -3.33
N ASP A 175 -6.33 -17.13 -4.31
CA ASP A 175 -4.91 -16.97 -4.07
C ASP A 175 -4.60 -15.70 -3.27
N PHE A 176 -5.29 -14.60 -3.55
CA PHE A 176 -5.18 -13.36 -2.78
C PHE A 176 -5.51 -13.60 -1.30
N VAL A 177 -6.67 -14.18 -0.99
CA VAL A 177 -7.11 -14.37 0.39
C VAL A 177 -6.25 -15.41 1.12
N GLN A 178 -5.87 -16.50 0.44
CA GLN A 178 -4.95 -17.49 1.02
C GLN A 178 -3.55 -16.91 1.27
N GLY A 179 -3.01 -16.15 0.31
CA GLY A 179 -1.73 -15.47 0.46
C GLY A 179 -1.73 -14.48 1.62
N LEU A 180 -2.80 -13.68 1.75
CA LEU A 180 -3.00 -12.79 2.88
C LEU A 180 -3.07 -13.56 4.20
N GLY A 181 -3.81 -14.68 4.23
CA GLY A 181 -3.89 -15.56 5.40
C GLY A 181 -2.54 -16.16 5.81
N LEU A 182 -1.70 -16.56 4.84
CA LEU A 182 -0.34 -17.05 5.10
C LEU A 182 0.53 -15.96 5.74
N VAL A 183 0.49 -14.74 5.20
CA VAL A 183 1.26 -13.60 5.75
C VAL A 183 0.81 -13.28 7.18
N LEU A 184 -0.50 -13.17 7.41
CA LEU A 184 -1.06 -12.81 8.72
C LEU A 184 -0.89 -13.90 9.79
N SER A 185 -0.78 -15.17 9.39
CA SER A 185 -0.55 -16.30 10.31
C SER A 185 0.92 -16.55 10.63
N ARG A 186 1.82 -16.31 9.68
CA ARG A 186 3.24 -16.72 9.81
C ARG A 186 4.21 -15.58 10.07
N VAL A 187 3.90 -14.35 9.68
CA VAL A 187 4.83 -13.22 9.80
C VAL A 187 4.60 -12.47 11.11
N THR A 188 5.27 -12.90 12.18
CA THR A 188 5.10 -12.30 13.52
C THR A 188 5.69 -10.89 13.64
N THR A 189 6.58 -10.50 12.73
CA THR A 189 7.22 -9.16 12.70
C THR A 189 6.43 -8.13 11.90
N LEU A 190 5.31 -8.52 11.29
CA LEU A 190 4.49 -7.65 10.45
C LEU A 190 3.83 -6.56 11.29
N THR A 191 4.10 -5.30 10.94
CA THR A 191 3.56 -4.12 11.62
C THR A 191 2.66 -3.27 10.73
N ALA A 192 2.77 -3.40 9.41
CA ALA A 192 2.01 -2.63 8.43
C ALA A 192 1.46 -3.52 7.32
N LEU A 193 0.18 -3.34 6.98
CA LEU A 193 -0.49 -4.04 5.87
C LEU A 193 -1.22 -3.01 5.01
N ASP A 194 -0.96 -3.05 3.70
CA ASP A 194 -1.71 -2.28 2.71
C ASP A 194 -2.47 -3.23 1.80
N LEU A 195 -3.76 -2.99 1.61
CA LEU A 195 -4.62 -3.72 0.70
C LEU A 195 -5.13 -2.74 -0.37
N SER A 196 -4.92 -3.05 -1.63
CA SER A 196 -5.47 -2.32 -2.78
C SER A 196 -6.22 -3.30 -3.65
N VAL A 197 -7.55 -3.30 -3.57
CA VAL A 197 -8.36 -4.37 -4.13
C VAL A 197 -9.39 -3.81 -5.09
N GLN A 198 -9.30 -4.28 -6.34
CA GLN A 198 -10.44 -4.25 -7.23
C GLN A 198 -11.37 -5.43 -6.95
N TYR A 199 -12.68 -5.23 -7.05
CA TYR A 199 -13.69 -6.29 -6.88
C TYR A 199 -14.72 -6.25 -8.01
N ASN A 200 -15.39 -7.37 -8.28
CA ASN A 200 -16.49 -7.44 -9.26
C ASN A 200 -17.60 -8.42 -8.83
N ASP A 201 -18.66 -8.50 -9.64
CA ASP A 201 -19.84 -9.35 -9.41
C ASP A 201 -19.57 -10.87 -9.52
N ARG A 202 -18.49 -11.26 -10.21
CA ARG A 202 -18.08 -12.67 -10.38
C ARG A 202 -17.34 -13.20 -9.17
N ASP A 203 -16.73 -12.33 -8.35
CA ASP A 203 -15.94 -12.69 -7.18
C ASP A 203 -16.65 -13.65 -6.22
N LYS A 204 -17.96 -13.43 -6.02
CA LYS A 204 -18.76 -14.30 -5.16
C LYS A 204 -18.88 -15.72 -5.71
N SER A 205 -19.03 -15.85 -7.02
CA SER A 205 -19.09 -17.15 -7.70
C SER A 205 -17.73 -17.84 -7.67
N ASP A 206 -16.65 -17.09 -7.93
CA ASP A 206 -15.28 -17.58 -7.86
C ASP A 206 -14.93 -18.08 -6.46
N TRP A 207 -15.33 -17.37 -5.41
CA TRP A 207 -15.13 -17.77 -4.02
C TRP A 207 -15.81 -19.09 -3.69
N ILE A 208 -17.07 -19.26 -4.09
CA ILE A 208 -17.84 -20.49 -3.86
C ILE A 208 -17.18 -21.68 -4.55
N GLN A 209 -16.63 -21.48 -5.75
CA GLN A 209 -15.91 -22.52 -6.50
C GLN A 209 -14.54 -22.84 -5.89
N SER A 210 -13.88 -21.84 -5.31
CA SER A 210 -12.53 -21.98 -4.74
C SER A 210 -12.50 -22.75 -3.40
N GLY A 211 -13.62 -22.84 -2.68
CA GLY A 211 -13.76 -23.70 -1.50
C GLY A 211 -12.76 -23.41 -0.38
N ILE A 212 -12.44 -22.13 -0.15
CA ILE A 212 -11.34 -21.71 0.73
C ILE A 212 -11.75 -21.83 2.18
N ASP A 213 -11.18 -22.81 2.87
CA ASP A 213 -11.30 -22.96 4.32
C ASP A 213 -10.00 -22.54 5.00
N LEU A 214 -10.02 -21.37 5.67
CA LEU A 214 -8.87 -20.82 6.36
C LEU A 214 -9.09 -20.82 7.88
N PRO A 215 -8.11 -21.28 8.68
CA PRO A 215 -8.20 -21.21 10.14
C PRO A 215 -7.89 -19.78 10.62
N TYR A 216 -8.85 -18.87 10.46
CA TYR A 216 -8.72 -17.44 10.81
C TYR A 216 -8.26 -17.17 12.25
N SER A 217 -8.52 -18.10 13.18
CA SER A 217 -8.06 -18.03 14.56
C SER A 217 -6.54 -18.02 14.73
N SER A 218 -5.78 -18.40 13.69
CA SER A 218 -4.31 -18.39 13.68
C SER A 218 -3.70 -17.04 13.29
N PHE A 219 -4.51 -16.06 12.90
CA PHE A 219 -4.03 -14.79 12.35
C PHE A 219 -3.72 -13.83 13.49
N ILE A 220 -2.45 -13.76 13.88
CA ILE A 220 -2.00 -13.06 15.10
C ILE A 220 -0.93 -11.99 14.83
N ALA A 221 -0.74 -11.60 13.56
CA ALA A 221 0.17 -10.51 13.20
C ALA A 221 -0.18 -9.23 13.98
N PRO A 222 0.78 -8.61 14.70
CA PRO A 222 0.54 -7.45 15.56
C PRO A 222 0.49 -6.14 14.75
N LEU A 223 -0.42 -6.06 13.78
CA LEU A 223 -0.56 -4.91 12.89
C LEU A 223 -0.74 -3.61 13.69
N GLN A 224 0.08 -2.62 13.38
CA GLN A 224 -0.01 -1.26 13.92
C GLN A 224 -0.61 -0.30 12.88
N GLU A 225 -0.32 -0.54 11.61
CA GLU A 225 -0.80 0.26 10.48
C GLU A 225 -1.58 -0.65 9.52
N LEU A 226 -2.77 -0.20 9.10
CA LEU A 226 -3.61 -0.88 8.13
C LEU A 226 -4.12 0.13 7.11
N SER A 227 -3.88 -0.12 5.83
CA SER A 227 -4.47 0.62 4.72
C SER A 227 -5.37 -0.32 3.92
N ILE A 228 -6.60 0.09 3.63
CA ILE A 228 -7.55 -0.65 2.81
C ILE A 228 -8.08 0.31 1.75
N SER A 229 -7.80 0.03 0.49
CA SER A 229 -8.34 0.72 -0.67
C SER A 229 -9.17 -0.26 -1.48
N LEU A 230 -10.45 0.07 -1.69
CA LEU A 230 -11.41 -0.72 -2.44
C LEU A 230 -11.91 0.07 -3.64
N ASP A 231 -11.92 -0.58 -4.79
CA ASP A 231 -12.33 0.00 -6.06
C ASP A 231 -13.23 -1.00 -6.79
N PRO A 232 -14.47 -0.67 -7.18
CA PRO A 232 -15.21 -1.53 -8.09
C PRO A 232 -14.43 -1.62 -9.40
N MET A 233 -14.28 -2.82 -9.93
CA MET A 233 -13.89 -2.96 -11.32
C MET A 233 -15.02 -2.39 -12.17
N LEU A 234 -14.90 -1.12 -12.55
CA LEU A 234 -15.71 -0.55 -13.61
C LEU A 234 -15.55 -1.49 -14.80
N ARG A 235 -16.68 -2.07 -15.24
CA ARG A 235 -16.74 -3.09 -16.29
C ARG A 235 -15.84 -2.66 -17.44
N ASP A 236 -15.15 -3.60 -18.10
CA ASP A 236 -14.33 -3.35 -19.30
C ASP A 236 -15.14 -2.80 -20.52
N LEU A 237 -16.26 -2.10 -20.30
CA LEU A 237 -17.23 -1.68 -21.31
C LEU A 237 -17.66 -0.22 -21.11
N GLY A 238 -16.96 0.69 -21.80
CA GLY A 238 -17.47 2.03 -22.10
C GLY A 238 -17.32 3.08 -20.99
N TRP A 239 -17.23 4.34 -21.42
CA TRP A 239 -17.25 5.51 -20.52
C TRP A 239 -18.66 5.80 -19.97
N ASP A 240 -19.66 4.96 -20.32
CA ASP A 240 -21.09 5.20 -20.11
C ASP A 240 -21.74 4.18 -19.14
N ASP A 241 -20.98 3.22 -18.60
CA ASP A 241 -21.52 2.20 -17.68
C ASP A 241 -21.63 2.76 -16.26
N HIS A 242 -22.87 3.03 -15.83
CA HIS A 242 -23.18 3.55 -14.49
C HIS A 242 -23.14 2.46 -13.41
N LEU A 243 -22.84 2.88 -12.17
CA LEU A 243 -22.93 2.03 -10.98
C LEU A 243 -24.30 1.32 -10.86
N THR A 244 -24.28 0.01 -10.66
CA THR A 244 -25.47 -0.80 -10.40
C THR A 244 -25.59 -1.23 -8.95
N GLU A 245 -26.80 -1.57 -8.51
CA GLU A 245 -27.03 -2.14 -7.16
C GLU A 245 -26.17 -3.38 -6.88
N ALA A 246 -25.90 -4.19 -7.91
CA ALA A 246 -25.07 -5.38 -7.79
C ALA A 246 -23.62 -5.07 -7.42
N ASP A 247 -23.08 -3.93 -7.87
CA ASP A 247 -21.71 -3.52 -7.57
C ASP A 247 -21.57 -3.18 -6.07
N VAL A 248 -22.55 -2.46 -5.53
CA VAL A 248 -22.65 -2.12 -4.11
C VAL A 248 -22.80 -3.39 -3.25
N LEU A 249 -23.65 -4.33 -3.66
CA LEU A 249 -23.82 -5.61 -2.95
C LEU A 249 -22.55 -6.47 -2.97
N SER A 250 -21.80 -6.43 -4.06
CA SER A 250 -20.53 -7.16 -4.21
C SER A 250 -19.47 -6.61 -3.27
N CYS A 251 -19.40 -5.28 -3.11
CA CYS A 251 -18.56 -4.64 -2.11
C CYS A 251 -18.86 -5.16 -0.70
N PHE A 252 -20.14 -5.18 -0.31
CA PHE A 252 -20.50 -5.66 1.03
C PHE A 252 -20.17 -7.13 1.25
N TRP A 253 -20.41 -7.98 0.25
CA TRP A 253 -19.99 -9.37 0.34
C TRP A 253 -18.46 -9.51 0.47
N PHE A 254 -17.69 -8.71 -0.25
CA PHE A 254 -16.22 -8.72 -0.15
C PHE A 254 -15.75 -8.19 1.22
N MET A 255 -16.42 -7.19 1.77
CA MET A 255 -16.18 -6.69 3.12
C MET A 255 -16.43 -7.76 4.19
N ASP A 256 -17.43 -8.63 4.04
CA ASP A 256 -17.60 -9.80 4.92
C ASP A 256 -16.38 -10.74 4.86
N VAL A 257 -15.79 -10.94 3.68
CA VAL A 257 -14.57 -11.75 3.52
C VAL A 257 -13.39 -11.09 4.23
N LEU A 258 -13.14 -9.80 3.99
CA LEU A 258 -12.09 -9.05 4.67
C LEU A 258 -12.29 -9.01 6.19
N ALA A 259 -13.54 -8.87 6.65
CA ALA A 259 -13.87 -8.87 8.07
C ALA A 259 -13.45 -10.18 8.76
N ASN A 260 -13.61 -11.33 8.08
CA ASN A 260 -13.14 -12.61 8.59
C ASN A 260 -11.61 -12.70 8.65
N VAL A 261 -10.91 -12.18 7.64
CA VAL A 261 -9.44 -12.22 7.56
C VAL A 261 -8.80 -11.27 8.59
N LEU A 262 -9.38 -10.09 8.80
CA LEU A 262 -8.77 -9.04 9.61
C LEU A 262 -9.33 -8.94 11.04
N GLU A 263 -10.27 -9.82 11.44
CA GLU A 263 -10.94 -9.77 12.75
C GLU A 263 -9.96 -9.71 13.94
N LEU A 264 -8.95 -10.57 13.95
CA LEU A 264 -7.95 -10.61 15.02
C LEU A 264 -6.85 -9.56 14.83
N PRO A 265 -6.22 -9.43 13.65
CA PRO A 265 -5.17 -8.42 13.42
C PRO A 265 -5.61 -6.97 13.63
N SER A 266 -6.89 -6.64 13.37
CA SER A 266 -7.43 -5.28 13.54
C SER A 266 -7.36 -4.76 14.98
N ARG A 267 -7.31 -5.65 15.97
CA ARG A 267 -7.37 -5.27 17.40
C ARG A 267 -6.15 -4.49 17.90
N THR A 268 -5.02 -4.58 17.21
CA THR A 268 -3.77 -3.89 17.57
C THR A 268 -3.49 -2.65 16.73
N VAL A 269 -4.32 -2.38 15.72
CA VAL A 269 -4.13 -1.30 14.75
C VAL A 269 -4.30 0.06 15.43
N LYS A 270 -3.30 0.93 15.25
CA LYS A 270 -3.28 2.30 15.75
C LYS A 270 -3.52 3.33 14.65
N ALA A 271 -3.17 3.00 13.41
CA ALA A 271 -3.40 3.84 12.25
C ALA A 271 -4.20 3.07 11.19
N LEU A 272 -5.37 3.60 10.85
CA LEU A 272 -6.26 3.05 9.82
C LEU A 272 -6.38 4.05 8.68
N ASN A 273 -6.04 3.63 7.47
CA ASN A 273 -6.44 4.29 6.23
C ASN A 273 -7.53 3.45 5.56
N PHE A 274 -8.70 4.04 5.31
CA PHE A 274 -9.75 3.41 4.55
C PHE A 274 -10.19 4.31 3.39
N GLU A 275 -10.08 3.76 2.19
CA GLU A 275 -10.44 4.41 0.95
C GLU A 275 -11.44 3.49 0.23
N PHE A 276 -12.59 4.05 -0.12
CA PHE A 276 -13.54 3.37 -0.98
C PHE A 276 -13.85 4.29 -2.16
N ILE A 277 -13.25 3.95 -3.30
CA ILE A 277 -13.26 4.76 -4.51
C ILE A 277 -14.51 4.35 -5.30
N MET A 278 -15.61 5.07 -5.11
CA MET A 278 -16.85 4.82 -5.84
C MET A 278 -17.50 6.16 -6.19
N GLU A 279 -16.95 6.81 -7.21
CA GLU A 279 -17.26 8.21 -7.56
C GLU A 279 -18.74 8.42 -7.90
N GLU A 280 -19.40 7.44 -8.53
CA GLU A 280 -20.80 7.53 -8.96
C GLU A 280 -21.81 7.09 -7.88
N PHE A 281 -21.39 6.82 -6.64
CA PHE A 281 -22.34 6.32 -5.64
C PHE A 281 -23.52 7.26 -5.43
N GLU A 282 -23.26 8.58 -5.37
CA GLU A 282 -24.28 9.61 -5.15
C GLU A 282 -25.35 9.64 -6.23
N ASP A 283 -24.98 9.30 -7.46
CA ASP A 283 -25.86 9.28 -8.62
C ASP A 283 -26.69 7.98 -8.71
N SER A 284 -26.32 6.95 -7.93
CA SER A 284 -27.04 5.68 -7.89
C SER A 284 -28.33 5.75 -7.05
N ALA A 285 -29.28 4.85 -7.31
CA ALA A 285 -30.50 4.73 -6.52
C ALA A 285 -30.21 4.50 -5.01
N PHE A 286 -29.16 3.73 -4.70
CA PHE A 286 -28.71 3.53 -3.31
C PHE A 286 -28.13 4.79 -2.69
N GLY A 287 -27.29 5.53 -3.41
CA GLY A 287 -26.74 6.80 -2.93
C GLY A 287 -27.84 7.81 -2.68
N LEU A 288 -28.75 7.99 -3.64
CA LEU A 288 -29.91 8.88 -3.48
C LEU A 288 -30.79 8.48 -2.29
N LEU A 289 -31.07 7.18 -2.09
CA LEU A 289 -31.86 6.71 -0.95
C LEU A 289 -31.14 7.00 0.37
N TRP A 290 -29.83 6.74 0.44
CA TRP A 290 -29.01 7.02 1.61
C TRP A 290 -28.97 8.52 1.92
N LEU A 291 -28.71 9.37 0.92
CA LEU A 291 -28.69 10.84 1.02
C LEU A 291 -30.02 11.42 1.49
N ASN A 292 -31.14 10.77 1.16
CA ASN A 292 -32.48 11.12 1.62
C ASN A 292 -32.85 10.54 3.00
N GLY A 293 -31.94 9.81 3.65
CA GLY A 293 -32.11 9.31 5.02
C GLY A 293 -32.80 7.95 5.10
N GLY A 294 -32.97 7.28 3.97
CA GLY A 294 -33.32 5.88 3.93
C GLY A 294 -32.12 5.00 4.22
N ASP A 295 -32.37 3.77 4.66
CA ASP A 295 -31.36 2.72 4.67
C ASP A 295 -31.35 2.06 3.28
N PRO A 296 -30.31 2.30 2.44
CA PRO A 296 -30.20 1.65 1.14
C PRO A 296 -30.19 0.13 1.25
N LEU A 297 -29.85 -0.42 2.42
CA LEU A 297 -29.63 -1.83 2.60
C LEU A 297 -30.73 -2.49 3.44
N ALA A 298 -31.90 -1.83 3.56
CA ALA A 298 -33.05 -2.38 4.25
C ALA A 298 -33.43 -3.76 3.67
N GLY A 299 -33.25 -4.81 4.48
CA GLY A 299 -33.53 -6.20 4.09
C GLY A 299 -32.30 -7.02 3.69
N ILE A 300 -31.15 -6.37 3.48
CA ILE A 300 -29.84 -7.04 3.47
C ILE A 300 -29.44 -7.12 4.94
N GLY A 301 -29.45 -8.34 5.49
CA GLY A 301 -29.17 -8.57 6.90
C GLY A 301 -27.86 -7.92 7.36
N ASP A 302 -27.77 -7.69 8.67
CA ASP A 302 -26.56 -7.12 9.27
C ASP A 302 -25.31 -7.94 8.90
N PRO A 303 -24.15 -7.27 8.73
CA PRO A 303 -22.90 -7.96 8.45
C PRO A 303 -22.64 -9.04 9.50
N ARG A 304 -22.12 -10.19 9.06
CA ARG A 304 -21.93 -11.34 9.97
C ARG A 304 -20.82 -11.09 10.98
N LYS A 305 -19.84 -10.26 10.60
CA LYS A 305 -18.73 -9.85 11.45
C LYS A 305 -18.40 -8.40 11.20
N LEU A 306 -18.00 -7.73 12.27
CA LEU A 306 -17.56 -6.34 12.27
C LEU A 306 -16.06 -6.28 12.56
N LEU A 307 -15.38 -5.34 11.92
CA LEU A 307 -13.99 -5.05 12.22
C LEU A 307 -13.91 -4.09 13.40
N VAL A 308 -13.35 -4.55 14.50
CA VAL A 308 -13.26 -3.78 15.75
C VAL A 308 -11.85 -3.23 15.91
N PHE A 309 -11.77 -1.92 16.04
CA PHE A 309 -10.53 -1.15 16.09
C PHE A 309 -10.44 -0.38 17.42
N PRO A 310 -10.11 -1.08 18.53
CA PRO A 310 -10.25 -0.53 19.88
C PRO A 310 -9.17 0.49 20.25
N VAL A 311 -8.06 0.55 19.52
CA VAL A 311 -6.88 1.37 19.87
C VAL A 311 -6.43 2.31 18.75
N VAL A 312 -7.27 2.54 17.75
CA VAL A 312 -6.96 3.47 16.65
C VAL A 312 -6.87 4.89 17.20
N GLU A 313 -5.75 5.54 16.90
CA GLU A 313 -5.46 6.94 17.24
C GLU A 313 -5.41 7.81 15.99
N LYS A 314 -5.08 7.22 14.83
CA LYS A 314 -4.99 7.90 13.53
C LYS A 314 -5.97 7.28 12.55
N LEU A 315 -6.85 8.08 11.99
CA LEU A 315 -7.84 7.65 11.02
C LEU A 315 -7.71 8.51 9.76
N TYR A 316 -7.58 7.87 8.61
CA TYR A 316 -7.71 8.52 7.31
C TYR A 316 -8.90 7.91 6.59
N LEU A 317 -9.76 8.76 6.05
CA LEU A 317 -10.90 8.39 5.24
C LEU A 317 -10.87 9.17 3.94
N THR A 318 -11.33 8.55 2.86
CA THR A 318 -11.78 9.28 1.65
C THR A 318 -13.28 9.55 1.78
N PRO A 319 -13.72 10.65 2.42
CA PRO A 319 -15.12 10.99 2.56
C PRO A 319 -15.80 11.03 1.19
N GLY A 320 -16.78 10.15 1.07
CA GLY A 320 -17.78 10.04 0.04
C GLY A 320 -18.92 9.25 0.65
N SER A 321 -20.15 9.46 0.18
CA SER A 321 -21.35 8.78 0.67
C SER A 321 -21.22 7.26 0.68
N GLY A 322 -20.53 6.68 -0.32
CA GLY A 322 -20.25 5.24 -0.37
C GLY A 322 -19.26 4.80 0.70
N CYS A 323 -18.15 5.53 0.84
CA CYS A 323 -17.12 5.26 1.84
C CYS A 323 -17.68 5.35 3.26
N GLN A 324 -18.47 6.39 3.54
CA GLN A 324 -19.14 6.56 4.83
C GLN A 324 -20.12 5.42 5.11
N LEU A 325 -20.94 5.02 4.14
CA LEU A 325 -21.86 3.90 4.29
C LEU A 325 -21.14 2.59 4.63
N VAL A 326 -20.06 2.26 3.91
CA VAL A 326 -19.27 1.04 4.18
C VAL A 326 -18.58 1.12 5.54
N PHE A 327 -17.99 2.26 5.86
CA PHE A 327 -17.31 2.50 7.13
C PHE A 327 -18.28 2.33 8.30
N GLU A 328 -19.44 3.00 8.28
CA GLU A 328 -20.46 2.91 9.34
C GLU A 328 -21.01 1.48 9.50
N ARG A 329 -21.09 0.71 8.41
CA ARG A 329 -21.64 -0.65 8.46
C ARG A 329 -20.64 -1.69 8.96
N TYR A 330 -19.35 -1.58 8.60
CA TYR A 330 -18.35 -2.63 8.89
C TYR A 330 -17.35 -2.30 9.99
N PHE A 331 -17.13 -1.02 10.28
CA PHE A 331 -16.05 -0.59 11.17
C PHE A 331 -16.61 -0.12 12.51
N VAL A 332 -16.10 -0.73 13.58
CA VAL A 332 -16.35 -0.30 14.96
C VAL A 332 -15.09 0.36 15.47
N VAL A 333 -15.03 1.69 15.34
CA VAL A 333 -13.93 2.53 15.83
C VAL A 333 -14.37 3.26 17.09
N ILE A 334 -13.52 3.31 18.12
CA ILE A 334 -13.80 4.12 19.31
C ILE A 334 -13.46 5.58 18.98
N HIS A 335 -14.46 6.37 18.59
CA HIS A 335 -14.24 7.76 18.15
C HIS A 335 -13.54 8.64 19.20
N ARG A 336 -13.75 8.35 20.50
CA ARG A 336 -13.06 9.03 21.61
C ARG A 336 -11.55 8.74 21.67
N GLY A 337 -11.04 7.71 20.99
CA GLY A 337 -9.61 7.39 20.94
C GLY A 337 -8.86 8.12 19.82
N ILE A 338 -9.58 8.69 18.85
CA ILE A 338 -8.99 9.30 17.65
C ILE A 338 -8.41 10.67 17.98
N LYS A 339 -7.13 10.86 17.65
CA LYS A 339 -6.35 12.08 17.84
C LYS A 339 -6.02 12.76 16.52
N GLU A 340 -5.78 11.98 15.47
CA GLU A 340 -5.48 12.48 14.13
C GLU A 340 -6.54 11.96 13.14
N LEU A 341 -7.19 12.88 12.42
CA LEU A 341 -8.17 12.56 11.37
C LEU A 341 -7.73 13.18 10.04
N GLY A 342 -7.61 12.38 9.01
CA GLY A 342 -7.39 12.81 7.62
C GLY A 342 -8.62 12.53 6.77
N LEU A 343 -8.99 13.49 5.92
CA LEU A 343 -10.15 13.44 5.05
C LEU A 343 -9.75 13.83 3.63
N GLN A 344 -9.86 12.92 2.67
CA GLN A 344 -9.67 13.18 1.23
C GLN A 344 -10.98 13.49 0.50
N LEU A 345 -11.14 14.73 0.04
CA LEU A 345 -12.44 15.30 -0.34
C LEU A 345 -12.67 15.40 -1.86
N ILE A 346 -11.97 14.59 -2.67
CA ILE A 346 -11.83 14.82 -4.13
C ILE A 346 -13.17 14.82 -4.91
N SER A 347 -14.25 14.28 -4.36
CA SER A 347 -15.55 14.12 -5.03
C SER A 347 -16.77 14.40 -4.13
N LEU A 348 -16.60 15.10 -3.00
CA LEU A 348 -17.69 15.26 -2.03
C LEU A 348 -18.68 16.38 -2.41
N SER A 349 -19.97 16.05 -2.55
CA SER A 349 -21.04 17.04 -2.73
C SER A 349 -21.37 17.81 -1.44
N GLU A 350 -22.07 18.95 -1.56
CA GLU A 350 -22.51 19.72 -0.39
C GLU A 350 -23.44 18.91 0.53
N GLU A 351 -24.31 18.08 -0.04
CA GLU A 351 -25.27 17.26 0.69
C GLU A 351 -24.57 16.17 1.50
N SER A 352 -23.60 15.48 0.89
CA SER A 352 -22.75 14.49 1.55
C SER A 352 -21.89 15.13 2.64
N TRP A 353 -21.34 16.33 2.40
CA TRP A 353 -20.61 17.06 3.42
C TRP A 353 -21.49 17.44 4.63
N GLY A 354 -22.73 17.85 4.39
CA GLY A 354 -23.71 18.12 5.45
C GLY A 354 -23.92 16.94 6.40
N ARG A 355 -23.81 15.70 5.90
CA ARG A 355 -23.90 14.47 6.71
C ARG A 355 -22.57 14.06 7.36
N ALA A 356 -21.44 14.42 6.77
CA ALA A 356 -20.13 14.17 7.35
C ALA A 356 -19.86 15.05 8.59
N ILE A 357 -20.38 16.28 8.64
CA ILE A 357 -20.15 17.21 9.77
C ILE A 357 -20.55 16.61 11.14
N PRO A 358 -21.76 16.03 11.32
CA PRO A 358 -22.11 15.36 12.58
C PRO A 358 -21.14 14.26 12.99
N LEU A 359 -20.64 13.47 12.04
CA LEU A 359 -19.64 12.44 12.29
C LEU A 359 -18.35 13.07 12.83
N LEU A 360 -17.90 14.19 12.27
CA LEU A 360 -16.71 14.88 12.76
C LEU A 360 -16.87 15.32 14.23
N GLY A 361 -18.04 15.83 14.60
CA GLY A 361 -18.34 16.23 15.99
C GLY A 361 -18.27 15.09 17.02
N SER A 362 -18.22 13.83 16.58
CA SER A 362 -18.10 12.68 17.48
C SER A 362 -16.66 12.40 17.94
N PHE A 363 -15.64 12.95 17.26
CA PHE A 363 -14.22 12.78 17.60
C PHE A 363 -13.77 13.76 18.69
N SER A 364 -14.31 13.60 19.89
CA SER A 364 -14.08 14.53 21.01
C SER A 364 -12.62 14.70 21.46
N GLN A 365 -11.69 13.81 21.12
CA GLN A 365 -10.27 13.91 21.48
C GLN A 365 -9.36 14.29 20.30
N LEU A 366 -9.96 14.75 19.20
CA LEU A 366 -9.25 15.11 17.99
C LEU A 366 -8.33 16.31 18.24
N THR A 367 -7.03 16.15 18.02
CA THR A 367 -6.02 17.21 18.13
C THR A 367 -5.55 17.71 16.77
N SER A 368 -5.61 16.86 15.74
CA SER A 368 -5.23 17.23 14.37
C SER A 368 -6.26 16.76 13.34
N LEU A 369 -6.70 17.69 12.49
CA LEU A 369 -7.57 17.43 11.35
C LEU A 369 -6.85 17.80 10.05
N THR A 370 -6.85 16.92 9.06
CA THR A 370 -6.31 17.19 7.71
C THR A 370 -7.43 17.08 6.68
N LEU A 371 -7.68 18.16 5.94
CA LEU A 371 -8.57 18.20 4.80
C LEU A 371 -7.75 18.21 3.52
N SER A 372 -7.74 17.09 2.81
CA SER A 372 -7.03 16.93 1.55
C SER A 372 -7.95 17.27 0.39
N HIS A 373 -7.57 18.27 -0.37
CA HIS A 373 -8.20 18.70 -1.62
C HIS A 373 -9.69 19.06 -1.48
N PRO A 374 -10.07 19.95 -0.55
CA PRO A 374 -11.47 20.38 -0.44
C PRO A 374 -11.95 21.00 -1.76
N PRO A 375 -13.08 20.51 -2.33
CA PRO A 375 -13.60 20.98 -3.61
C PRO A 375 -14.13 22.41 -3.52
N GLN A 376 -14.48 22.88 -2.31
CA GLN A 376 -15.02 24.20 -2.06
C GLN A 376 -14.49 24.79 -0.75
N ILE A 377 -14.30 26.11 -0.70
CA ILE A 377 -13.85 26.81 0.52
C ILE A 377 -14.87 26.73 1.66
N ARG A 378 -16.16 26.59 1.31
CA ARG A 378 -17.26 26.44 2.27
C ARG A 378 -17.05 25.24 3.21
N ILE A 379 -16.44 24.16 2.74
CA ILE A 379 -16.10 23.00 3.57
C ILE A 379 -15.16 23.40 4.71
N VAL A 380 -14.14 24.20 4.39
CA VAL A 380 -13.20 24.74 5.40
C VAL A 380 -13.94 25.68 6.36
N GLN A 381 -14.85 26.52 5.84
CA GLN A 381 -15.71 27.39 6.66
C GLN A 381 -16.59 26.59 7.63
N ASP A 382 -17.20 25.50 7.18
CA ASP A 382 -18.09 24.67 7.99
C ASP A 382 -17.33 23.96 9.11
N VAL A 383 -16.09 23.50 8.87
CA VAL A 383 -15.22 22.97 9.94
C VAL A 383 -14.90 24.06 10.96
N ILE A 384 -14.58 25.27 10.50
CA ILE A 384 -14.21 26.39 11.38
C ILE A 384 -15.41 26.86 12.21
N THR A 385 -16.61 26.95 11.63
CA THR A 385 -17.83 27.28 12.38
C THR A 385 -18.19 26.16 13.38
N SER A 386 -17.79 24.93 13.07
CA SER A 386 -17.95 23.74 13.90
C SER A 386 -16.86 23.55 14.96
N LEU A 387 -15.90 24.48 15.13
CA LEU A 387 -14.83 24.39 16.13
C LEU A 387 -15.32 24.17 17.56
N SER A 388 -16.53 24.64 17.88
CA SER A 388 -17.14 24.40 19.20
C SER A 388 -17.35 22.91 19.52
N TYR A 389 -17.42 22.03 18.52
CA TYR A 389 -17.47 20.58 18.71
C TYR A 389 -16.08 19.96 18.95
N PHE A 390 -15.00 20.65 18.59
CA PHE A 390 -13.63 20.17 18.68
C PHE A 390 -12.84 20.89 19.77
N THR A 391 -13.18 20.62 21.04
CA THR A 391 -12.57 21.30 22.20
C THR A 391 -11.07 21.06 22.36
N HIS A 392 -10.51 20.05 21.69
CA HIS A 392 -9.11 19.65 21.78
C HIS A 392 -8.34 19.84 20.47
N LEU A 393 -8.96 20.42 19.43
CA LEU A 393 -8.30 20.58 18.13
C LEU A 393 -7.24 21.67 18.22
N GLU A 394 -5.98 21.26 18.04
CA GLU A 394 -4.82 22.15 18.07
C GLU A 394 -4.46 22.62 16.65
N GLY A 395 -4.74 21.79 15.63
CA GLY A 395 -4.34 22.09 14.26
C GLY A 395 -5.29 21.56 13.19
N LEU A 396 -5.66 22.43 12.25
CA LEU A 396 -6.32 22.09 11.00
C LEU A 396 -5.34 22.28 9.83
N ARG A 397 -5.08 21.21 9.07
CA ARG A 397 -4.27 21.22 7.86
C ARG A 397 -5.17 21.16 6.64
N VAL A 398 -4.97 22.05 5.68
CA VAL A 398 -5.65 22.02 4.39
C VAL A 398 -4.61 21.79 3.30
N LEU A 399 -4.70 20.65 2.62
CA LEU A 399 -3.82 20.30 1.50
C LEU A 399 -4.51 20.66 0.19
N LEU A 400 -3.84 21.43 -0.67
CA LEU A 400 -4.37 21.88 -1.96
C LEU A 400 -3.47 21.38 -3.10
N PHE A 401 -4.09 20.97 -4.22
CA PHE A 401 -3.34 20.72 -5.46
C PHE A 401 -2.86 22.07 -5.98
N THR A 402 -1.56 22.36 -5.83
CA THR A 402 -0.85 23.57 -6.34
C THR A 402 -1.28 24.93 -5.71
N PRO A 403 -0.48 26.02 -5.86
CA PRO A 403 -0.78 27.31 -5.23
C PRO A 403 -1.92 27.98 -6.00
N SER A 404 -3.13 27.55 -5.64
CA SER A 404 -4.38 27.86 -6.31
C SER A 404 -5.01 29.13 -5.74
N SER A 405 -5.90 29.77 -6.48
CA SER A 405 -6.73 30.89 -6.00
C SER A 405 -7.49 30.57 -4.69
N ARG A 406 -7.67 29.28 -4.37
CA ARG A 406 -8.22 28.81 -3.09
C ARG A 406 -7.28 29.04 -1.92
N GLU A 407 -5.97 28.91 -2.12
CA GLU A 407 -4.98 29.27 -1.10
C GLU A 407 -5.14 30.75 -0.74
N THR A 408 -5.17 31.64 -1.73
CA THR A 408 -5.39 33.08 -1.52
C THR A 408 -6.73 33.33 -0.83
N ALA A 409 -7.81 32.66 -1.25
CA ALA A 409 -9.12 32.83 -0.62
C ALA A 409 -9.13 32.39 0.86
N ILE A 410 -8.42 31.32 1.22
CA ILE A 410 -8.27 30.89 2.62
C ILE A 410 -7.42 31.90 3.41
N MET A 411 -6.31 32.35 2.82
CA MET A 411 -5.43 33.36 3.45
C MET A 411 -6.15 34.70 3.64
N ASP A 412 -6.95 35.14 2.68
CA ASP A 412 -7.74 36.38 2.78
C ASP A 412 -8.86 36.26 3.82
N ALA A 413 -9.53 35.10 3.88
CA ALA A 413 -10.63 34.86 4.81
C ALA A 413 -10.16 34.73 6.27
N TYR A 414 -9.00 34.13 6.51
CA TYR A 414 -8.57 33.74 7.87
C TYR A 414 -7.23 34.33 8.31
N GLY A 415 -6.45 34.94 7.42
CA GLY A 415 -5.11 35.44 7.74
C GLY A 415 -5.07 36.64 8.67
N GLN A 416 -6.23 37.23 8.96
CA GLN A 416 -6.41 38.30 9.94
C GLN A 416 -7.16 37.84 11.20
N ASP A 417 -7.58 36.56 11.30
CA ASP A 417 -8.22 36.05 12.52
C ASP A 417 -7.16 35.83 13.60
N PRO A 418 -7.19 36.55 14.74
CA PRO A 418 -6.18 36.42 15.78
C PRO A 418 -6.18 35.04 16.47
N ARG A 419 -7.22 34.23 16.25
CA ARG A 419 -7.35 32.87 16.78
C ARG A 419 -6.80 31.81 15.82
N ILE A 420 -6.36 32.21 14.63
CA ILE A 420 -5.90 31.28 13.60
C ILE A 420 -4.50 31.72 13.15
N LYS A 421 -3.49 30.97 13.57
CA LYS A 421 -2.15 31.15 12.99
C LYS A 421 -2.07 30.37 11.69
N LEU A 422 -1.89 31.07 10.57
CA LEU A 422 -1.66 30.47 9.26
C LEU A 422 -0.17 30.25 9.00
N GLU A 423 0.20 29.01 8.74
CA GLU A 423 1.55 28.65 8.26
C GLU A 423 1.46 28.06 6.86
N ARG A 424 2.17 28.67 5.92
CA ARG A 424 2.34 28.17 4.55
C ARG A 424 3.55 27.26 4.51
N VAL A 425 3.35 26.02 4.07
CA VAL A 425 4.45 25.09 3.80
C VAL A 425 4.48 24.79 2.31
N ASP A 426 5.44 25.38 1.62
CA ASP A 426 5.66 25.15 0.20
C ASP A 426 6.33 23.79 -0.01
N SER A 427 5.65 22.88 -0.71
CA SER A 427 6.24 21.65 -1.24
C SER A 427 6.04 21.62 -2.76
N PRO A 428 6.96 21.02 -3.54
CA PRO A 428 6.77 20.90 -4.98
C PRO A 428 5.44 20.19 -5.30
N GLY A 429 4.50 20.91 -5.93
CA GLY A 429 3.19 20.37 -6.34
C GLY A 429 2.06 20.42 -5.30
N LEU A 430 2.33 20.84 -4.05
CA LEU A 430 1.35 20.85 -2.96
C LEU A 430 1.46 22.14 -2.13
N ALA A 431 0.34 22.83 -1.95
CA ALA A 431 0.23 23.95 -1.02
C ALA A 431 -0.46 23.45 0.26
N THR A 432 0.19 23.63 1.41
CA THR A 432 -0.38 23.31 2.71
C THR A 432 -0.63 24.58 3.49
N VAL A 433 -1.88 24.75 3.94
CA VAL A 433 -2.26 25.79 4.90
C VAL A 433 -2.48 25.12 6.25
N HIS A 434 -1.68 25.48 7.24
CA HIS A 434 -1.85 25.03 8.62
C HIS A 434 -2.50 26.13 9.45
N MET A 435 -3.62 25.82 10.08
CA MET A 435 -4.37 26.66 11.01
C MET A 435 -4.16 26.14 12.42
N VAL A 436 -3.56 26.94 13.30
CA VAL A 436 -3.38 26.62 14.73
C VAL A 436 -4.41 27.41 15.55
N PHE A 437 -5.13 26.72 16.46
CA PHE A 437 -6.21 27.28 17.28
C PHE A 437 -5.85 27.49 18.75
#